data_AF-A0A8J7MED1-F1
#
_entry.id   AF-A0A8J7MED1-F1
#
_cell.length_a   1.000
_cell.length_b   1.000
_cell.length_c   1.000
_cell.angle_alpha   90.00
_cell.angle_beta   90.00
_cell.angle_gamma   90.00
#
_symmetry.space_group_name_H-M   'P 1'
#
loop_
_entity.id
_entity.type
_entity.pdbx_description
1 polymer ?
#
loop_
_entity_poly.entity_id
_entity_poly.type
_entity_poly.pdbx_seq_one_letter_code
_entity_poly.pdbx_strand_id
1 'polypeptide(L)'
;MQISTQHNSKCASNKTVQRVRRLVKGSALVELAASICLLVSFAGVTMKTTYSNLSARNWVVTQTMVDAYMNVIATEAQAIAFEEIDDFGSHWPEASEMRETEVELGKLSYGKPFMAKLYQARMPVYSSADMNGDGGDYLKMDTWRLRMVIKYEIDGRSYASSRTVVRNK
;
A
#
# COMPACT_ATOMS: atom_id res chain seq x y z
N MET A 1 -12.71 8.97 97.18
CA MET A 1 -12.39 10.26 96.52
C MET A 1 -11.29 9.98 95.49
N GLN A 2 -11.63 9.73 94.23
CA GLN A 2 -10.67 9.58 93.13
C GLN A 2 -11.24 10.27 91.90
N ILE A 3 -10.65 11.40 91.53
CA ILE A 3 -10.98 12.15 90.32
C ILE A 3 -9.68 12.39 89.56
N SER A 4 -9.79 12.32 88.23
CA SER A 4 -8.95 12.98 87.23
C SER A 4 -7.65 12.28 86.79
N THR A 5 -7.77 11.49 85.71
CA THR A 5 -6.75 11.38 84.64
C THR A 5 -7.41 10.94 83.33
N GLN A 6 -8.24 11.79 82.69
CA GLN A 6 -8.80 11.50 81.35
C GLN A 6 -8.69 12.64 80.32
N HIS A 7 -8.00 13.73 80.63
CA HIS A 7 -8.07 14.93 79.77
C HIS A 7 -7.01 15.02 78.64
N ASN A 8 -5.98 14.15 78.63
CA ASN A 8 -4.86 14.27 77.69
C ASN A 8 -4.92 13.40 76.42
N SER A 9 -5.82 12.40 76.32
CA SER A 9 -5.85 11.47 75.16
C SER A 9 -6.56 12.03 73.92
N LYS A 10 -7.49 12.98 74.08
CA LYS A 10 -8.30 13.52 72.98
C LYS A 10 -7.51 14.46 72.05
N CYS A 11 -6.48 15.15 72.55
CA CYS A 11 -5.70 16.13 71.77
C CYS A 11 -4.68 15.47 70.83
N ALA A 12 -4.18 14.28 71.16
CA ALA A 12 -3.26 13.52 70.30
C ALA A 12 -3.99 12.84 69.12
N SER A 13 -5.17 12.26 69.36
CA SER A 13 -5.96 11.54 68.35
C SER A 13 -6.39 12.43 67.16
N ASN A 14 -6.74 13.69 67.43
CA ASN A 14 -7.22 14.60 66.40
C ASN A 14 -6.09 15.06 65.43
N LYS A 15 -4.85 15.14 65.91
CA LYS A 15 -3.68 15.49 65.09
C LYS A 15 -3.29 14.37 64.12
N THR A 16 -3.49 13.11 64.52
CA THR A 16 -3.23 11.93 63.66
C THR A 16 -4.25 11.83 62.54
N VAL A 17 -5.54 12.05 62.81
CA VAL A 17 -6.62 12.04 61.81
C VAL A 17 -6.45 13.19 60.79
N GLN A 18 -6.00 14.37 61.22
CA GLN A 18 -5.71 15.48 60.32
C GLN A 18 -4.50 15.23 59.40
N ARG A 19 -3.47 14.51 59.86
CA ARG A 19 -2.33 14.10 59.02
C ARG A 19 -2.75 13.10 57.93
N VAL A 20 -3.55 12.10 58.28
CA VAL A 20 -4.05 11.10 57.31
C VAL A 20 -4.87 11.78 56.20
N ARG A 21 -5.76 12.72 56.53
CA ARG A 21 -6.53 13.46 55.51
C ARG A 21 -5.69 14.34 54.58
N ARG A 22 -4.56 14.89 55.06
CA ARG A 22 -3.63 15.65 54.19
C ARG A 22 -2.78 14.74 53.30
N LEU A 23 -2.36 13.57 53.81
CA LEU A 23 -1.64 12.55 53.03
C LEU A 23 -2.52 11.96 51.91
N VAL A 24 -3.81 11.71 52.18
CA VAL A 24 -4.78 11.22 51.17
C VAL A 24 -5.00 12.23 50.04
N LYS A 25 -4.98 13.54 50.34
CA LYS A 25 -5.10 14.59 49.31
C LYS A 25 -3.85 14.74 48.44
N GLY A 26 -2.65 14.53 49.00
CA GLY A 26 -1.40 14.51 48.23
C GLY A 26 -1.29 13.28 47.33
N SER A 27 -1.80 12.13 47.80
CA SER A 27 -1.84 10.88 47.04
C SER A 27 -2.69 10.97 45.78
N ALA A 28 -3.84 11.67 45.83
CA ALA A 28 -4.74 11.80 44.68
C ALA A 28 -4.12 12.53 43.48
N LEU A 29 -3.25 13.52 43.71
CA LEU A 29 -2.52 14.23 42.66
C LEU A 29 -1.49 13.33 41.97
N VAL A 30 -0.79 12.50 42.75
CA VAL A 30 0.20 11.54 42.22
C VAL A 30 -0.51 10.45 41.42
N GLU A 31 -1.65 9.97 41.89
CA GLU A 31 -2.48 8.97 41.21
C GLU A 31 -3.05 9.53 39.89
N LEU A 32 -3.54 10.77 39.89
CA LEU A 32 -3.97 11.46 38.66
C LEU A 32 -2.82 11.64 37.68
N ALA A 33 -1.66 12.11 38.13
CA ALA A 33 -0.48 12.26 37.28
C ALA A 33 -0.03 10.90 36.69
N ALA A 34 -0.03 9.84 37.50
CA ALA A 34 0.26 8.49 37.03
C ALA A 34 -0.76 8.01 35.97
N SER A 35 -2.05 8.27 36.18
CA SER A 35 -3.10 7.91 35.21
C SER A 35 -2.95 8.63 33.87
N ILE A 36 -2.58 9.92 33.90
CA ILE A 36 -2.34 10.72 32.69
C ILE A 36 -1.11 10.20 31.94
N CYS A 37 -0.02 9.91 32.66
CA CYS A 37 1.20 9.34 32.05
C CYS A 37 0.92 7.99 31.38
N LEU A 38 0.12 7.13 32.02
CA LEU A 38 -0.30 5.85 31.43
C LEU A 38 -1.17 6.06 30.19
N LEU A 39 -2.14 6.99 30.23
CA LEU A 39 -2.99 7.31 29.09
C LEU A 39 -2.19 7.86 27.91
N VAL A 40 -1.24 8.76 28.15
CA VAL A 40 -0.38 9.31 27.09
C VAL A 40 0.51 8.22 26.48
N SER A 41 1.07 7.34 27.31
CA SER A 41 1.88 6.22 26.84
C SER A 41 1.06 5.28 25.95
N PHE A 42 -0.17 4.97 26.38
CA PHE A 42 -1.10 4.16 25.61
C PHE A 42 -1.51 4.83 24.29
N ALA A 43 -1.82 6.13 24.32
CA ALA A 43 -2.12 6.92 23.13
C ALA A 43 -0.97 6.95 22.12
N GLY A 44 0.28 7.04 22.60
CA GLY A 44 1.47 6.97 21.73
C GLY A 44 1.59 5.61 21.03
N VAL A 45 1.35 4.52 21.76
CA VAL A 45 1.38 3.16 21.19
C VAL A 45 0.28 2.99 20.15
N THR A 46 -0.96 3.40 20.43
CA THR A 46 -2.08 3.27 19.49
C THR A 46 -1.92 4.17 18.25
N MET A 47 -1.35 5.35 18.40
CA MET A 47 -1.03 6.22 17.27
C MET A 47 0.01 5.58 16.34
N LYS A 48 1.07 5.00 16.91
CA LYS A 48 2.11 4.31 16.13
C LYS A 48 1.54 3.10 15.37
N THR A 49 0.70 2.29 16.01
CA THR A 49 0.07 1.14 15.34
C THR A 49 -0.89 1.58 14.23
N THR A 50 -1.65 2.65 14.45
CA THR A 50 -2.55 3.23 13.43
C THR A 50 -1.78 3.73 12.21
N TYR A 51 -0.67 4.43 12.42
CA TYR A 51 0.18 4.91 11.33
C TYR A 51 0.77 3.75 10.51
N SER A 52 1.26 2.71 11.18
CA SER A 52 1.77 1.51 10.51
C SER A 52 0.69 0.83 9.65
N ASN A 53 -0.54 0.73 10.16
CA ASN A 53 -1.65 0.14 9.42
C ASN A 53 -2.06 0.99 8.21
N LEU A 54 -1.95 2.32 8.30
CA LEU A 54 -2.27 3.20 7.19
C LEU A 54 -1.30 3.02 6.01
N SER A 55 0.00 2.89 6.27
CA SER A 55 1.00 2.63 5.23
C SER A 55 0.71 1.31 4.49
N ALA A 56 0.43 0.23 5.23
CA ALA A 56 0.08 -1.06 4.62
C ALA A 56 -1.18 -0.97 3.75
N ARG A 57 -2.21 -0.22 4.19
CA ARG A 57 -3.42 0.01 3.40
C ARG A 57 -3.16 0.80 2.13
N ASN A 58 -2.34 1.85 2.20
CA ASN A 58 -1.99 2.64 1.02
C ASN A 58 -1.32 1.78 -0.04
N TRP A 59 -0.41 0.89 0.36
CA TRP A 59 0.23 -0.06 -0.54
C TRP A 59 -0.76 -0.98 -1.25
N VAL A 60 -1.71 -1.56 -0.50
CA VAL A 60 -2.75 -2.43 -1.09
C VAL A 60 -3.58 -1.65 -2.11
N VAL A 61 -3.99 -0.43 -1.78
CA VAL A 61 -4.78 0.43 -2.68
C VAL A 61 -4.00 0.70 -3.98
N THR A 62 -2.74 1.15 -3.89
CA THR A 62 -1.92 1.38 -5.08
C THR A 62 -1.74 0.12 -5.92
N GLN A 63 -1.52 -1.03 -5.28
CA GLN A 63 -1.36 -2.29 -5.97
C GLN A 63 -2.64 -2.69 -6.71
N THR A 64 -3.80 -2.56 -6.06
CA THR A 64 -5.10 -2.85 -6.70
C THR A 64 -5.39 -1.93 -7.89
N MET A 65 -5.00 -0.65 -7.83
CA MET A 65 -5.15 0.29 -8.95
C MET A 65 -4.28 -0.13 -10.14
N VAL A 66 -3.00 -0.44 -9.88
CA VAL A 66 -2.07 -0.94 -10.91
C VAL A 66 -2.61 -2.23 -11.53
N ASP A 67 -3.07 -3.18 -10.72
CA ASP A 67 -3.57 -4.47 -11.21
C ASP A 67 -4.87 -4.33 -12.01
N ALA A 68 -5.78 -3.45 -11.58
CA ALA A 68 -7.00 -3.14 -12.33
C ALA A 68 -6.68 -2.52 -13.70
N TYR A 69 -5.76 -1.55 -13.73
CA TYR A 69 -5.35 -0.90 -14.97
C TYR A 69 -4.62 -1.87 -15.92
N MET A 70 -3.73 -2.73 -15.39
CA MET A 70 -3.07 -3.79 -16.16
C MET A 70 -4.06 -4.81 -16.73
N ASN A 71 -5.15 -5.11 -16.02
CA ASN A 71 -6.23 -5.95 -16.55
C ASN A 71 -6.91 -5.29 -17.75
N VAL A 72 -7.23 -4.00 -17.67
CA VAL A 72 -7.87 -3.26 -18.78
C VAL A 72 -7.01 -3.32 -20.04
N ILE A 73 -5.72 -3.00 -19.93
CA ILE A 73 -4.80 -3.05 -21.07
C ILE A 73 -4.62 -4.49 -21.58
N ALA A 74 -4.56 -5.49 -20.69
CA ALA A 74 -4.47 -6.88 -21.11
C ALA A 74 -5.70 -7.32 -21.92
N THR A 75 -6.90 -6.89 -21.52
CA THR A 75 -8.13 -7.13 -22.29
C THR A 75 -8.13 -6.37 -23.61
N GLU A 76 -7.66 -5.13 -23.63
CA GLU A 76 -7.48 -4.36 -24.87
C GLU A 76 -6.53 -5.07 -25.84
N ALA A 77 -5.38 -5.55 -25.36
CA ALA A 77 -4.42 -6.32 -26.13
C ALA A 77 -5.01 -7.64 -26.69
N GLN A 78 -6.00 -8.22 -26.01
CA GLN A 78 -6.71 -9.41 -26.51
C GLN A 78 -7.82 -9.08 -27.50
N ALA A 79 -8.42 -7.90 -27.40
CA ALA A 79 -9.55 -7.47 -28.23
C ALA A 79 -9.11 -6.91 -29.59
N ILE A 80 -7.88 -6.38 -29.69
CA ILE A 80 -7.34 -5.83 -30.94
C ILE A 80 -7.27 -6.91 -32.03
N ALA A 81 -7.66 -6.52 -33.25
CA ALA A 81 -7.58 -7.35 -34.43
C ALA A 81 -6.13 -7.69 -34.76
N PHE A 82 -5.87 -8.92 -35.23
CA PHE A 82 -4.49 -9.36 -35.44
C PHE A 82 -3.78 -8.56 -36.53
N GLU A 83 -4.52 -8.10 -37.54
CA GLU A 83 -4.03 -7.24 -38.62
C GLU A 83 -3.45 -5.92 -38.09
N GLU A 84 -4.05 -5.37 -37.03
CA GLU A 84 -3.56 -4.14 -36.38
C GLU A 84 -2.34 -4.41 -35.51
N ILE A 85 -2.15 -5.64 -35.01
CA ILE A 85 -0.95 -6.04 -34.26
C ILE A 85 0.25 -6.22 -35.18
N ASP A 86 0.05 -6.53 -36.46
CA ASP A 86 1.14 -6.73 -37.44
C ASP A 86 1.55 -5.43 -38.15
N ASP A 87 0.62 -4.47 -38.26
CA ASP A 87 0.84 -3.20 -38.95
C ASP A 87 1.96 -2.33 -38.34
N PHE A 88 2.73 -1.61 -39.17
CA PHE A 88 3.82 -0.74 -38.72
C PHE A 88 3.31 0.46 -37.88
N GLY A 89 2.06 0.87 -38.08
CA GLY A 89 1.39 1.93 -37.32
C GLY A 89 0.67 1.45 -36.05
N SER A 90 0.89 0.20 -35.63
CA SER A 90 0.17 -0.40 -34.50
C SER A 90 0.28 0.43 -33.22
N HIS A 91 -0.79 0.44 -32.42
CA HIS A 91 -0.72 0.93 -31.04
C HIS A 91 0.38 0.23 -30.22
N TRP A 92 0.76 -0.99 -30.64
CA TRP A 92 1.81 -1.82 -30.05
C TRP A 92 3.05 -1.84 -30.95
N PRO A 93 4.03 -0.93 -30.73
CA PRO A 93 5.23 -0.89 -31.58
C PRO A 93 6.12 -2.10 -31.33
N GLU A 94 7.03 -2.36 -32.25
CA GLU A 94 8.06 -3.40 -32.05
C GLU A 94 8.97 -3.08 -30.87
N ALA A 95 9.55 -4.12 -30.27
CA ALA A 95 10.39 -3.98 -29.07
C ALA A 95 11.63 -3.09 -29.26
N SER A 96 12.06 -2.82 -30.49
CA SER A 96 13.08 -1.82 -30.83
C SER A 96 12.63 -0.38 -30.56
N GLU A 97 11.32 -0.12 -30.65
CA GLU A 97 10.69 1.20 -30.56
C GLU A 97 9.64 1.23 -29.43
N MET A 98 10.03 0.80 -28.22
CA MET A 98 9.12 0.79 -27.06
C MET A 98 8.39 2.13 -26.90
N ARG A 99 7.06 2.10 -26.86
CA ARG A 99 6.24 3.28 -26.59
C ARG A 99 6.18 3.53 -25.10
N GLU A 100 6.60 4.72 -24.69
CA GLU A 100 6.43 5.24 -23.33
C GLU A 100 5.24 6.19 -23.30
N THR A 101 4.26 5.90 -22.46
CA THR A 101 3.09 6.76 -22.22
C THR A 101 2.95 7.03 -20.74
N GLU A 102 2.75 8.28 -20.36
CA GLU A 102 2.40 8.64 -18.99
C GLU A 102 0.89 8.49 -18.80
N VAL A 103 0.48 7.75 -17.77
CA VAL A 103 -0.91 7.35 -17.55
C VAL A 103 -1.34 7.62 -16.11
N GLU A 104 -2.56 8.14 -15.95
CA GLU A 104 -3.21 8.27 -14.64
C GLU A 104 -3.87 6.93 -14.30
N LEU A 105 -3.35 6.24 -13.29
CA LEU A 105 -3.91 4.95 -12.83
C LEU A 105 -5.15 5.13 -11.95
N GLY A 106 -5.29 6.31 -11.34
CA GLY A 106 -6.42 6.64 -10.46
C GLY A 106 -6.10 7.78 -9.51
N LYS A 107 -6.97 7.99 -8.51
CA LYS A 107 -6.82 9.05 -7.51
C LYS A 107 -6.63 8.45 -6.12
N LEU A 108 -5.60 8.92 -5.41
CA LEU A 108 -5.37 8.56 -4.02
C LEU A 108 -6.35 9.27 -3.08
N SER A 109 -6.35 8.89 -1.79
CA SER A 109 -7.26 9.37 -0.73
C SER A 109 -7.31 10.89 -0.51
N TYR A 110 -6.41 11.66 -1.14
CA TYR A 110 -6.40 13.13 -1.13
C TYR A 110 -6.74 13.76 -2.49
N GLY A 111 -7.30 13.00 -3.42
CA GLY A 111 -7.66 13.47 -4.76
C GLY A 111 -6.47 13.70 -5.69
N LYS A 112 -5.24 13.41 -5.24
CA LYS A 112 -4.04 13.51 -6.08
C LYS A 112 -4.04 12.39 -7.13
N PRO A 113 -3.82 12.71 -8.42
CA PRO A 113 -3.69 11.70 -9.45
C PRO A 113 -2.43 10.87 -9.18
N PHE A 114 -2.56 9.55 -9.32
CA PHE A 114 -1.47 8.60 -9.23
C PHE A 114 -0.96 8.32 -10.65
N MET A 115 0.16 8.95 -10.98
CA MET A 115 0.78 8.88 -12.30
C MET A 115 1.74 7.70 -12.37
N ALA A 116 1.77 7.03 -13.53
CA ALA A 116 2.72 5.97 -13.82
C ALA A 116 3.18 6.03 -15.28
N LYS A 117 4.28 5.35 -15.57
CA LYS A 117 4.82 5.21 -16.92
C LYS A 117 4.50 3.82 -17.46
N LEU A 118 3.73 3.78 -18.53
CA LEU A 118 3.39 2.57 -19.28
C LEU A 118 4.38 2.40 -20.43
N TYR A 119 4.95 1.21 -20.53
CA TYR A 119 5.80 0.76 -21.62
C TYR A 119 5.10 -0.38 -22.35
N GLN A 120 4.88 -0.21 -23.65
CA GLN A 120 4.23 -1.19 -24.51
C GLN A 120 5.17 -1.60 -25.64
N ALA A 121 5.19 -2.89 -25.95
CA ALA A 121 5.90 -3.43 -27.10
C ALA A 121 5.32 -4.77 -27.56
N ARG A 122 5.38 -5.04 -28.86
CA ARG A 122 5.20 -6.36 -29.46
C ARG A 122 6.54 -7.01 -29.77
N MET A 123 6.59 -8.33 -29.67
CA MET A 123 7.74 -9.16 -30.02
C MET A 123 7.25 -10.39 -30.79
N PRO A 124 7.90 -10.76 -31.91
CA PRO A 124 7.63 -12.05 -32.54
C PRO A 124 8.14 -13.18 -31.63
N VAL A 125 7.36 -14.24 -31.46
CA VAL A 125 7.77 -15.43 -30.69
C VAL A 125 8.37 -16.48 -31.61
N TYR A 126 7.74 -16.70 -32.77
CA TYR A 126 8.22 -17.54 -33.86
C TYR A 126 7.75 -16.87 -35.15
N SER A 127 8.68 -16.62 -36.08
CA SER A 127 8.33 -16.23 -37.44
C SER A 127 8.33 -17.48 -38.32
N SER A 128 7.33 -17.63 -39.18
CA SER A 128 7.27 -18.73 -40.14
C SER A 128 8.44 -18.76 -41.14
N ALA A 129 9.27 -17.71 -41.19
CA ALA A 129 10.48 -17.63 -42.00
C ALA A 129 11.68 -18.41 -41.40
N ASP A 130 11.69 -18.69 -40.09
CA ASP A 130 12.80 -19.36 -39.41
C ASP A 130 12.70 -20.90 -39.44
N MET A 131 11.58 -21.46 -39.94
CA MET A 131 11.32 -22.91 -40.01
C MET A 131 11.58 -23.54 -41.39
N ASN A 132 12.69 -23.16 -42.03
CA ASN A 132 13.18 -23.77 -43.29
C ASN A 132 13.81 -25.18 -43.08
N GLY A 133 13.26 -25.98 -42.17
CA GLY A 133 13.67 -27.35 -41.92
C GLY A 133 12.58 -28.32 -42.38
N ASP A 134 12.71 -28.78 -43.62
CA ASP A 134 12.10 -29.98 -44.22
C ASP A 134 11.07 -30.73 -43.34
N GLY A 135 9.78 -30.44 -43.50
CA GLY A 135 8.71 -31.27 -42.93
C GLY A 135 7.42 -30.56 -42.52
N GLY A 136 6.51 -30.37 -43.48
CA GLY A 136 5.07 -30.25 -43.22
C GLY A 136 4.48 -28.86 -43.42
N ASP A 137 3.77 -28.69 -44.52
CA ASP A 137 2.96 -27.51 -44.89
C ASP A 137 1.63 -27.46 -44.10
N TYR A 138 1.72 -27.51 -42.77
CA TYR A 138 0.55 -27.44 -41.89
C TYR A 138 0.74 -26.33 -40.85
N LEU A 139 0.17 -25.16 -41.20
CA LEU A 139 -0.09 -23.98 -40.36
C LEU A 139 1.12 -23.07 -40.09
N LYS A 140 1.37 -22.14 -41.03
CA LYS A 140 2.13 -20.91 -40.77
C LYS A 140 1.36 -20.05 -39.75
N MET A 141 1.58 -20.30 -38.46
CA MET A 141 1.03 -19.49 -37.37
C MET A 141 2.05 -18.43 -36.96
N ASP A 142 1.77 -17.17 -37.27
CA ASP A 142 2.54 -16.06 -36.72
C ASP A 142 2.09 -15.83 -35.28
N THR A 143 3.04 -15.89 -34.35
CA THR A 143 2.76 -15.72 -32.91
C THR A 143 3.41 -14.44 -32.41
N TRP A 144 2.60 -13.51 -31.93
CA TRP A 144 3.05 -12.26 -31.33
C TRP A 144 2.89 -12.28 -29.82
N ARG A 145 3.88 -11.70 -29.15
CA ARG A 145 3.91 -11.46 -27.72
C ARG A 145 3.81 -9.97 -27.45
N LEU A 146 2.68 -9.55 -26.91
CA LEU A 146 2.40 -8.19 -26.49
C LEU A 146 2.83 -8.05 -25.03
N ARG A 147 3.88 -7.27 -24.79
CA ARG A 147 4.41 -7.00 -23.45
C ARG A 147 4.03 -5.60 -23.01
N MET A 148 3.54 -5.52 -21.78
CA MET A 148 3.21 -4.27 -21.10
C MET A 148 3.93 -4.24 -19.76
N VAL A 149 4.59 -3.13 -19.47
CA VAL A 149 5.28 -2.88 -18.19
C VAL A 149 4.84 -1.53 -17.67
N ILE A 150 4.37 -1.47 -16.44
CA ILE A 150 4.07 -0.21 -15.75
C ILE A 150 5.12 0.01 -14.68
N LYS A 151 5.78 1.17 -14.73
CA LYS A 151 6.69 1.64 -13.69
C LYS A 151 6.01 2.76 -12.91
N TYR A 152 6.05 2.65 -11.60
CA TYR A 152 5.43 3.61 -10.68
C TYR A 152 6.28 3.75 -9.41
N GLU A 153 6.06 4.83 -8.68
CA GLU A 153 6.83 5.14 -7.47
C GLU A 153 5.91 5.24 -6.25
N ILE A 154 6.30 4.60 -5.15
CA ILE A 154 5.63 4.71 -3.85
C ILE A 154 6.70 5.00 -2.80
N ASP A 155 6.54 6.08 -2.03
CA ASP A 155 7.42 6.45 -0.92
C ASP A 155 8.92 6.44 -1.28
N GLY A 156 9.28 6.96 -2.46
CA GLY A 156 10.68 7.02 -2.92
C GLY A 156 11.22 5.72 -3.52
N ARG A 157 10.39 4.70 -3.66
CA ARG A 157 10.78 3.39 -4.19
C ARG A 157 10.11 3.14 -5.54
N SER A 158 10.92 2.80 -6.53
CA SER A 158 10.44 2.41 -7.85
C SER A 158 9.96 0.96 -7.83
N TYR A 159 8.76 0.75 -8.32
CA TYR A 159 8.15 -0.55 -8.54
C TYR A 159 7.84 -0.74 -10.02
N ALA A 160 7.78 -2.00 -10.44
CA ALA A 160 7.39 -2.36 -11.80
C ALA A 160 6.42 -3.54 -11.75
N SER A 161 5.33 -3.43 -12.50
CA SER A 161 4.44 -4.55 -12.79
C SER A 161 4.50 -4.84 -14.28
N SER A 162 4.47 -6.12 -14.65
CA SER A 162 4.52 -6.52 -16.05
C SER A 162 3.49 -7.59 -16.36
N ARG A 163 2.88 -7.50 -17.54
CA ARG A 163 2.07 -8.57 -18.11
C ARG A 163 2.42 -8.79 -19.55
N THR A 164 2.09 -10.00 -20.01
CA THR A 164 2.34 -10.43 -21.36
C THR A 164 1.09 -11.13 -21.87
N VAL A 165 0.65 -10.77 -23.07
CA VAL A 165 -0.42 -11.44 -23.80
C VAL A 165 0.21 -12.09 -25.02
N VAL A 166 -0.07 -13.37 -25.25
CA VAL A 166 0.38 -14.09 -26.44
C VAL A 166 -0.82 -14.27 -27.36
N ARG A 167 -0.64 -13.96 -28.64
CA ARG A 167 -1.66 -14.04 -29.69
C ARG A 167 -1.09 -14.81 -30.86
N ASN A 168 -1.90 -15.68 -31.45
CA ASN A 168 -1.61 -16.43 -32.65
C ASN A 168 -2.69 -16.15 -33.71
N LYS A 169 -2.28 -16.19 -34.98
CA LYS A 169 -3.15 -16.16 -36.15
C LYS A 169 -3.28 -17.57 -36.75
#